data_AF-C7CLL1-F1
#
_entry.id   AF-C7CLL1-F1
#
_cell.length_a   1.000
_cell.length_b   1.000
_cell.length_c   1.000
_cell.angle_alpha   90.00
_cell.angle_beta   90.00
_cell.angle_gamma   90.00
#
_symmetry.space_group_name_H-M   'P 1'
#
loop_
_entity.id
_entity.type
_entity.pdbx_description
1 polymer ?
#
loop_
_entity_poly.entity_id
_entity_poly.type
_entity_poly.pdbx_seq_one_letter_code
_entity_poly.pdbx_strand_id
1 'polypeptide(L)'
;MALTRSFKDTVKARAERDPAFRDALLTEAVDQLLAGDIETGKAVLRDYINATIGFERLSQETGTSSKSLMRMLGPTGNPTATNLFGVLRTVQKASGVQLTVAIGR
;
A
#
# COMPACT_ATOMS: atom_id res chain seq x y z
N MET A 1 16.93 9.91 11.20
CA MET A 1 16.06 10.83 10.43
C MET A 1 16.80 11.58 9.30
N ALA A 2 17.70 10.92 8.56
CA ALA A 2 18.18 11.38 7.24
C ALA A 2 18.16 10.21 6.22
N LEU A 3 18.40 8.98 6.70
CA LEU A 3 18.28 7.75 5.89
C LEU A 3 16.87 7.47 5.35
N THR A 4 15.81 7.90 6.06
CA THR A 4 14.43 7.53 5.69
C THR A 4 13.84 8.35 4.55
N ARG A 5 14.29 9.59 4.33
CA ARG A 5 13.87 10.38 3.15
C ARG A 5 14.52 9.83 1.89
N SER A 6 15.85 9.65 1.92
CA SER A 6 16.58 9.06 0.79
C SER A 6 16.05 7.67 0.42
N PHE A 7 15.72 6.81 1.39
CA PHE A 7 15.10 5.51 1.11
C PHE A 7 13.69 5.63 0.50
N LYS A 8 12.85 6.54 0.99
CA LYS A 8 11.51 6.76 0.40
C LYS A 8 11.60 7.34 -1.00
N ASP A 9 12.55 8.23 -1.24
CA ASP A 9 12.80 8.81 -2.55
C ASP A 9 13.33 7.75 -3.54
N THR A 10 14.17 6.80 -3.10
CA THR A 10 14.65 5.70 -3.94
C THR A 10 13.55 4.66 -4.23
N VAL A 11 12.74 4.30 -3.24
CA VAL A 11 11.60 3.39 -3.44
C VAL A 11 10.59 4.02 -4.40
N LYS A 12 10.26 5.31 -4.22
CA LYS A 12 9.37 6.04 -5.13
C LYS A 12 9.94 6.11 -6.53
N ALA A 13 11.19 6.55 -6.70
CA ALA A 13 11.81 6.69 -8.01
C ALA A 13 11.93 5.34 -8.74
N ARG A 14 12.13 4.23 -8.01
CA ARG A 14 12.14 2.89 -8.59
C ARG A 14 10.74 2.44 -8.99
N ALA A 15 9.75 2.60 -8.12
CA ALA A 15 8.35 2.28 -8.40
C ALA A 15 7.81 3.04 -9.62
N GLU A 16 8.22 4.29 -9.84
CA GLU A 16 7.82 5.05 -11.04
C GLU A 16 8.35 4.45 -12.35
N ARG A 17 9.51 3.78 -12.32
CA ARG A 17 10.23 3.31 -13.52
C ARG A 17 10.15 1.81 -13.75
N ASP A 18 9.83 1.04 -12.72
CA ASP A 18 9.87 -0.42 -12.70
C ASP A 18 8.50 -0.98 -12.29
N PRO A 19 7.64 -1.34 -13.26
CA PRO A 19 6.33 -1.93 -12.99
C PRO A 19 6.42 -3.23 -12.19
N ALA A 20 7.41 -4.09 -12.48
CA ALA A 20 7.59 -5.35 -11.76
C ALA A 20 7.93 -5.11 -10.29
N PHE A 21 8.71 -4.07 -9.99
CA PHE A 21 8.96 -3.66 -8.61
C PHE A 21 7.71 -3.16 -7.90
N ARG A 22 6.81 -2.43 -8.58
CA ARG A 22 5.52 -2.05 -7.96
C ARG A 22 4.67 -3.27 -7.67
N ASP A 23 4.57 -4.20 -8.61
CA ASP A 23 3.75 -5.40 -8.44
C ASP A 23 4.29 -6.23 -7.26
N ALA A 24 5.62 -6.39 -7.16
CA ALA A 24 6.26 -7.03 -6.02
C ALA A 24 5.99 -6.29 -4.70
N LEU A 25 6.03 -4.96 -4.66
CA LEU A 25 5.70 -4.19 -3.45
C LEU A 25 4.25 -4.39 -3.00
N LEU A 26 3.30 -4.43 -3.95
CA LEU A 26 1.89 -4.66 -3.62
C LEU A 26 1.67 -6.09 -3.13
N THR A 27 2.30 -7.08 -3.78
CA THR A 27 2.26 -8.49 -3.35
C THR A 27 2.84 -8.63 -1.95
N GLU A 28 4.02 -8.07 -1.68
CA GLU A 28 4.66 -8.10 -0.35
C GLU A 28 3.74 -7.51 0.73
N ALA A 29 3.10 -6.37 0.46
CA ALA A 29 2.16 -5.79 1.41
C ALA A 29 1.02 -6.74 1.76
N VAL A 30 0.48 -7.47 0.78
CA VAL A 30 -0.61 -8.44 0.99
C VAL A 30 -0.12 -9.72 1.66
N ASP A 31 1.06 -10.21 1.30
CA ASP A 31 1.65 -11.40 1.90
C ASP A 31 1.90 -11.19 3.40
N GLN A 32 2.39 -10.03 3.81
CA GLN A 32 2.56 -9.70 5.24
C GLN A 32 1.22 -9.62 5.98
N LEU A 33 0.17 -9.08 5.33
CA LEU A 33 -1.19 -9.09 5.90
C LEU A 33 -1.73 -10.51 6.07
N LEU A 34 -1.47 -11.42 5.11
CA LEU A 34 -1.85 -12.83 5.20
C LEU A 34 -1.05 -13.59 6.26
N ALA A 35 0.22 -13.24 6.46
CA ALA A 35 1.09 -13.79 7.50
C ALA A 35 0.73 -13.29 8.91
N GLY A 36 -0.15 -12.31 9.04
CA GLY A 36 -0.54 -11.70 10.32
C GLY A 36 0.38 -10.58 10.79
N ASP A 37 1.42 -10.23 10.01
CA ASP A 37 2.24 -9.04 10.26
C ASP A 37 1.55 -7.78 9.69
N ILE A 38 0.55 -7.32 10.43
CA ILE A 38 -0.25 -6.15 10.05
C ILE A 38 0.56 -4.86 10.09
N GLU A 39 1.59 -4.77 10.93
CA GLU A 39 2.43 -3.56 11.02
C GLU A 39 3.23 -3.38 9.73
N THR A 40 3.95 -4.43 9.31
CA THR A 40 4.73 -4.42 8.07
C THR A 40 3.81 -4.28 6.85
N GLY A 41 2.71 -5.05 6.79
CA GLY A 41 1.76 -4.97 5.67
C GLY A 41 1.20 -3.56 5.46
N LYS A 42 0.80 -2.86 6.53
CA LYS A 42 0.36 -1.46 6.44
C LYS A 42 1.49 -0.52 6.00
N ALA A 43 2.70 -0.70 6.51
CA ALA A 43 3.83 0.16 6.18
C ALA A 43 4.22 0.05 4.71
N VAL A 44 4.32 -1.18 4.18
CA VAL A 44 4.60 -1.43 2.76
C VAL A 44 3.47 -0.92 1.88
N LEU A 45 2.20 -1.17 2.25
CA LEU A 45 1.04 -0.64 1.52
C LEU A 45 1.05 0.90 1.48
N ARG A 46 1.41 1.54 2.58
CA ARG A 46 1.54 3.00 2.66
C ARG A 46 2.61 3.51 1.70
N ASP A 47 3.78 2.89 1.68
CA ASP A 47 4.88 3.29 0.80
C ASP A 47 4.52 3.05 -0.66
N TYR A 48 3.84 1.95 -0.99
CA TYR A 48 3.26 1.71 -2.30
C TYR A 48 2.31 2.84 -2.71
N ILE A 49 1.36 3.24 -1.86
CA ILE A 49 0.41 4.32 -2.15
C ILE A 49 1.16 5.64 -2.42
N ASN A 50 2.16 5.99 -1.61
CA ASN A 50 2.95 7.20 -1.80
C ASN A 50 3.75 7.20 -3.11
N ALA A 51 4.17 6.02 -3.56
CA ALA A 51 4.94 5.83 -4.78
C ALA A 51 4.09 5.70 -6.05
N THR A 52 2.77 5.55 -5.93
CA THR A 52 1.87 5.27 -7.06
C THR A 52 0.67 6.22 -7.11
N ILE A 53 -0.52 5.77 -6.74
CA ILE A 53 -1.79 6.51 -6.84
C ILE A 53 -1.80 7.78 -5.98
N GLY A 54 -1.06 7.78 -4.87
CA GLY A 54 -1.07 8.86 -3.87
C GLY A 54 -2.33 8.87 -3.01
N PHE A 55 -2.23 9.48 -1.83
CA PHE A 55 -3.35 9.55 -0.88
C PHE A 55 -4.48 10.48 -1.33
N GLU A 56 -4.19 11.50 -2.14
CA GLU A 56 -5.20 12.42 -2.63
C GLU A 56 -6.18 11.73 -3.57
N ARG A 57 -5.68 11.08 -4.63
CA ARG A 57 -6.54 10.32 -5.55
C ARG A 57 -7.19 9.12 -4.86
N LEU A 58 -6.46 8.42 -3.97
CA LEU A 58 -7.06 7.34 -3.17
C LEU A 58 -8.25 7.84 -2.34
N SER A 59 -8.17 9.06 -1.80
CA SER A 59 -9.27 9.64 -1.02
C SER A 59 -10.52 9.88 -1.84
N GLN A 60 -10.35 10.34 -3.09
CA GLN A 60 -11.45 10.57 -4.03
C GLN A 60 -12.11 9.24 -4.41
N GLU A 61 -11.31 8.21 -4.70
CA GLU A 61 -11.82 6.90 -5.14
C GLU A 61 -12.44 6.07 -4.01
N THR A 62 -12.03 6.28 -2.75
CA THR A 62 -12.56 5.55 -1.58
C THR A 62 -13.62 6.32 -0.79
N GLY A 63 -13.81 7.62 -1.05
CA GLY A 63 -14.65 8.50 -0.25
C GLY A 63 -14.14 8.76 1.18
N THR A 64 -12.91 8.32 1.49
CA THR A 64 -12.30 8.47 2.81
C THR A 64 -11.23 9.56 2.76
N SER A 65 -11.25 10.52 3.68
CA SER A 65 -10.27 11.62 3.65
C SER A 65 -8.81 11.15 3.69
N SER A 66 -7.93 11.84 2.97
CA SER A 66 -6.49 11.55 2.93
C SER A 66 -5.88 11.47 4.33
N LYS A 67 -6.28 12.37 5.24
CA LYS A 67 -5.82 12.36 6.63
C LYS A 67 -6.22 11.08 7.37
N SER A 68 -7.42 10.56 7.14
CA SER A 68 -7.88 9.31 7.75
C SER A 68 -7.11 8.11 7.17
N LEU A 69 -6.95 8.05 5.84
CA LEU A 69 -6.15 7.02 5.15
C LEU A 69 -4.69 7.00 5.67
N MET A 70 -4.07 8.17 5.77
CA MET A 70 -2.73 8.31 6.32
C MET A 70 -2.65 7.95 7.80
N ARG A 71 -3.70 8.20 8.59
CA ARG A 71 -3.71 7.81 10.01
C ARG A 71 -3.88 6.31 10.18
N MET A 72 -4.82 5.70 9.45
CA MET A 72 -5.13 4.27 9.59
C MET A 72 -3.99 3.37 9.08
N LEU A 73 -3.28 3.78 8.02
CA LEU A 73 -2.07 3.09 7.53
C LEU A 73 -0.79 3.62 8.20
N GLY A 74 -0.92 4.36 9.31
CA GLY A 74 0.23 4.80 10.11
C GLY A 74 0.72 3.71 11.07
N PRO A 75 1.87 3.93 11.75
CA PRO A 75 2.43 2.97 12.71
C PRO A 75 1.42 2.55 13.78
N THR A 76 0.73 3.51 14.39
CA THR A 76 -0.29 3.29 15.42
C THR A 76 -1.71 3.15 14.86
N GLY A 77 -1.88 3.18 13.54
CA GLY A 77 -3.17 3.08 12.89
C GLY A 77 -3.71 1.66 12.90
N ASN A 78 -5.03 1.50 13.01
CA ASN A 78 -5.69 0.21 12.87
C ASN A 78 -6.87 0.36 11.91
N PRO A 79 -6.70 0.05 10.61
CA PRO A 79 -7.81 0.10 9.67
C PRO A 79 -8.77 -1.04 9.97
N THR A 80 -10.07 -0.77 9.91
CA THR A 80 -11.05 -1.86 9.89
C THR A 80 -10.84 -2.71 8.64
N ALA A 81 -11.25 -3.98 8.67
CA ALA A 81 -11.19 -4.84 7.50
C ALA A 81 -11.88 -4.19 6.28
N THR A 82 -13.06 -3.59 6.47
CA THR A 82 -13.76 -2.85 5.42
C THR A 82 -12.92 -1.75 4.78
N ASN A 83 -12.24 -0.94 5.59
CA ASN A 83 -11.39 0.14 5.07
C ASN A 83 -10.13 -0.42 4.39
N LEU A 84 -9.48 -1.42 5.01
CA LEU A 84 -8.28 -2.03 4.46
C LEU A 84 -8.55 -2.68 3.10
N PHE A 85 -9.59 -3.52 3.00
CA PHE A 85 -9.97 -4.16 1.74
C PHE A 85 -10.55 -3.17 0.73
N GLY A 86 -11.18 -2.08 1.18
CA GLY A 86 -11.56 -0.96 0.32
C GLY A 86 -10.34 -0.31 -0.34
N VAL A 87 -9.30 0.00 0.44
CA VAL A 87 -8.03 0.53 -0.07
C VAL A 87 -7.37 -0.46 -1.03
N LEU A 88 -7.26 -1.75 -0.65
CA LEU A 88 -6.64 -2.77 -1.51
C LEU A 88 -7.38 -2.93 -2.84
N ARG A 89 -8.71 -2.88 -2.84
CA ARG A 89 -9.51 -2.91 -4.08
C ARG A 89 -9.19 -1.72 -4.98
N THR A 90 -9.16 -0.52 -4.42
CA THR A 90 -8.88 0.71 -5.19
C THR A 90 -7.45 0.71 -5.73
N VAL A 91 -6.48 0.29 -4.92
CA VAL A 91 -5.07 0.17 -5.33
C VAL A 91 -4.89 -0.83 -6.46
N GLN A 92 -5.50 -2.02 -6.38
CA GLN A 92 -5.49 -3.02 -7.45
C GLN A 92 -6.09 -2.45 -8.75
N LYS A 93 -7.25 -1.79 -8.66
CA LYS A 93 -7.89 -1.15 -9.82
C LYS A 93 -6.99 -0.09 -10.47
N ALA A 94 -6.36 0.77 -9.66
CA ALA A 94 -5.51 1.85 -10.17
C ALA A 94 -4.19 1.35 -10.77
N SER A 95 -3.70 0.20 -10.33
CA SER A 95 -2.48 -0.43 -10.85
C SER A 95 -2.72 -1.37 -12.03
N GLY A 96 -3.98 -1.76 -12.28
CA GLY A 96 -4.32 -2.77 -13.28
C GLY A 96 -3.92 -4.19 -12.87
N VAL A 97 -3.62 -4.40 -11.58
CA VAL A 97 -3.24 -5.69 -11.01
C VAL A 97 -4.43 -6.31 -10.31
N GLN A 98 -4.57 -7.63 -10.44
CA GLN A 98 -5.50 -8.42 -9.64
C GLN A 98 -4.71 -9.48 -8.88
N LEU A 99 -4.64 -9.32 -7.56
CA LEU A 99 -4.04 -10.31 -6.68
C LEU A 99 -5.04 -11.44 -6.41
N THR A 100 -4.55 -12.66 -6.43
CA THR A 100 -5.33 -13.86 -6.17
C THR A 100 -4.60 -14.73 -5.17
N VAL A 101 -5.34 -15.33 -4.24
CA VAL A 101 -4.78 -16.32 -3.32
C VAL A 101 -4.79 -17.68 -4.00
N ALA A 102 -3.66 -18.38 -3.94
CA ALA A 102 -3.53 -19.77 -4.32
C ALA A 102 -3.08 -20.59 -3.11
N ILE A 103 -3.32 -21.91 -3.13
CA ILE A 103 -2.87 -22.80 -2.06
C ILE A 103 -1.35 -22.96 -2.17
N GLY A 104 -0.61 -22.43 -1.19
CA GLY A 104 0.78 -22.82 -0.93
C GLY A 104 0.79 -24.16 -0.21
N ARG A 105 1.40 -25.19 -0.81
CA ARG A 105 1.68 -26.48 -0.17
C ARG A 105 3.15 -26.57 0.21
#